data_AF-A0AAD4M109-F1
#
_entry.id   AF-A0AAD4M109-F1
#
_cell.length_a   1.000
_cell.length_b   1.000
_cell.length_c   1.000
_cell.angle_alpha   90.00
_cell.angle_beta   90.00
_cell.angle_gamma   90.00
#
_symmetry.space_group_name_H-M   'P 1'
#
loop_
_entity.id
_entity.type
_entity.pdbx_description
1 polymer ?
#
loop_
_entity_poly.entity_id
_entity_poly.type
_entity_poly.pdbx_seq_one_letter_code
_entity_poly.pdbx_strand_id
1 'polypeptide(L)'
;MADFDPGALRSVVEHVFMPPNLPQASPGELAEQNMNVALCRLLIEAAQTFLQNLPSSQRPAWMHMIKMMELARRAAEVPLEEADIQRSLSNMVLGDVFAMHIRAQNAALIVRRPAITGFVQFEIFEVSPLTTAVMSSKGKLLCSYPGPAIQLSEDTFTDECFLQELASFLVKMDVDILDSASTSSKAGSIVHEVRESAHPRYISELLVGILRGFGKPAVVDRITKRIGDEVLWNDAYKPWRRSPL
;
A
#
# COMPACT_ATOMS: atom_id res chain seq x y z
N MET A 1 -28.05 -0.32 9.41
CA MET A 1 -26.86 -0.36 10.28
C MET A 1 -26.33 -1.77 10.16
N ALA A 2 -25.23 -1.99 9.46
CA ALA A 2 -24.59 -3.30 9.44
C ALA A 2 -24.20 -3.65 10.87
N ASP A 3 -24.57 -4.86 11.30
CA ASP A 3 -24.19 -5.40 12.61
C ASP A 3 -22.69 -5.70 12.53
N PHE A 4 -21.86 -4.76 13.00
CA PHE A 4 -20.42 -4.95 13.00
C PHE A 4 -20.08 -6.01 14.04
N ASP A 5 -19.36 -7.05 13.61
CA ASP A 5 -18.72 -7.97 14.53
C ASP A 5 -17.92 -7.16 15.58
N PRO A 6 -18.16 -7.38 16.89
CA PRO A 6 -17.48 -6.63 17.95
C PRO A 6 -15.94 -6.69 17.85
N GLY A 7 -15.41 -7.80 17.32
CA GLY A 7 -13.97 -7.95 17.04
C GLY A 7 -13.49 -6.99 15.94
N ALA A 8 -14.21 -6.94 14.83
CA ALA A 8 -13.93 -6.00 13.74
C ALA A 8 -14.00 -4.54 14.19
N LEU A 9 -15.01 -4.15 14.99
CA LEU A 9 -15.13 -2.78 15.49
C LEU A 9 -13.96 -2.40 16.41
N ARG A 10 -13.56 -3.30 17.31
CA ARG A 10 -12.41 -3.09 18.18
C ARG A 10 -11.13 -2.89 17.38
N SER A 11 -10.91 -3.71 16.35
CA SER A 11 -9.75 -3.59 15.48
C SER A 11 -9.73 -2.25 14.73
N VAL A 12 -10.86 -1.80 14.20
CA VAL A 12 -10.97 -0.44 13.61
C VAL A 12 -10.56 0.63 14.63
N VAL A 13 -11.03 0.52 15.88
CA VAL A 13 -10.66 1.47 16.94
C VAL A 13 -9.14 1.49 17.19
N GLU A 14 -8.53 0.32 17.30
CA GLU A 14 -7.09 0.16 17.54
C GLU A 14 -6.24 0.74 16.38
N HIS A 15 -6.65 0.56 15.13
CA HIS A 15 -5.85 0.94 13.95
C HIS A 15 -6.17 2.34 13.38
N VAL A 16 -7.36 2.89 13.62
CA VAL A 16 -7.75 4.22 13.13
C VAL A 16 -7.58 5.30 14.20
N PHE A 17 -8.04 5.03 15.43
CA PHE A 17 -8.08 6.03 16.50
C PHE A 17 -6.89 5.95 17.45
N MET A 18 -6.22 4.79 17.52
CA MET A 18 -5.04 4.56 18.35
C MET A 18 -5.25 4.99 19.82
N PRO A 19 -6.13 4.31 20.57
CA PRO A 19 -6.35 4.60 21.99
C PRO A 19 -5.09 4.34 22.83
N PRO A 20 -5.00 4.83 24.08
CA PRO A 20 -3.81 4.62 24.92
C PRO A 20 -3.47 3.16 25.23
N ASN A 21 -4.46 2.27 25.24
CA ASN A 21 -4.28 0.84 25.52
C ASN A 21 -4.41 0.04 24.22
N LEU A 22 -3.28 -0.18 23.56
CA LEU A 22 -3.17 -0.94 22.31
C LEU A 22 -2.65 -2.35 22.57
N PRO A 23 -2.91 -3.30 21.65
CA PRO A 23 -2.33 -4.64 21.76
C PRO A 23 -0.80 -4.59 21.78
N GLN A 24 -0.20 -5.59 22.42
CA GLN A 24 1.26 -5.70 22.60
C GLN A 24 1.87 -6.82 21.74
N ALA A 25 1.06 -7.44 20.88
CA ALA A 25 1.44 -8.52 19.99
C ALA A 25 0.74 -8.35 18.64
N SER A 26 1.45 -8.68 17.56
CA SER A 26 0.84 -8.77 16.24
C SER A 26 -0.30 -9.79 16.24
N PRO A 27 -1.42 -9.51 15.54
CA PRO A 27 -2.38 -10.56 15.22
C PRO A 27 -1.71 -11.67 14.39
N GLY A 28 -2.30 -12.86 14.41
CA GLY A 28 -1.96 -13.91 13.44
C GLY A 28 -2.39 -13.52 12.03
N GLU A 29 -1.80 -14.15 11.00
CA GLU A 29 -1.98 -13.77 9.58
C GLU A 29 -3.45 -13.68 9.15
N LEU A 30 -4.28 -14.67 9.50
CA LEU A 30 -5.71 -14.66 9.20
C LEU A 30 -6.46 -13.50 9.88
N ALA A 31 -6.10 -13.18 11.12
CA ALA A 31 -6.71 -12.09 11.86
C ALA A 31 -6.30 -10.73 11.27
N GLU A 32 -5.04 -10.58 10.86
CA GLU A 32 -4.54 -9.40 10.15
C GLU A 32 -5.25 -9.20 8.81
N GLN A 33 -5.41 -10.27 8.04
CA GLN A 33 -6.13 -10.27 6.77
C GLN A 33 -7.59 -9.83 6.95
N ASN A 34 -8.33 -10.46 7.87
CA ASN A 34 -9.72 -10.12 8.15
C ASN A 34 -9.89 -8.66 8.60
N MET A 35 -8.96 -8.18 9.43
CA MET A 35 -8.89 -6.79 9.85
C MET A 35 -8.70 -5.84 8.67
N ASN A 36 -7.70 -6.10 7.81
CA ASN A 36 -7.41 -5.25 6.65
C ASN A 36 -8.61 -5.18 5.70
N VAL A 37 -9.28 -6.31 5.47
CA VAL A 37 -10.51 -6.36 4.69
C VAL A 37 -11.63 -5.54 5.35
N ALA A 38 -11.78 -5.62 6.66
CA ALA A 38 -12.79 -4.85 7.40
C ALA A 38 -12.52 -3.33 7.34
N LEU A 39 -11.27 -2.91 7.50
CA LEU A 39 -10.83 -1.51 7.36
C LEU A 39 -11.14 -0.97 5.96
N CYS A 40 -10.73 -1.70 4.92
CA CYS A 40 -11.01 -1.32 3.54
C CYS A 40 -12.52 -1.26 3.25
N ARG A 41 -13.30 -2.23 3.74
CA ARG A 41 -14.77 -2.23 3.59
C ARG A 41 -15.40 -0.99 4.24
N LEU A 42 -15.03 -0.67 5.49
CA LEU A 42 -15.55 0.49 6.19
C LEU A 42 -15.19 1.79 5.46
N LEU A 43 -13.97 1.90 4.93
CA LEU A 43 -13.53 3.05 4.14
C LEU A 43 -14.36 3.19 2.86
N ILE A 44 -14.64 2.09 2.15
CA ILE A 44 -15.47 2.09 0.94
C ILE A 44 -16.90 2.52 1.26
N GLU A 45 -17.51 1.97 2.31
CA GLU A 45 -18.86 2.34 2.75
C GLU A 45 -18.95 3.83 3.10
N ALA A 46 -17.96 4.35 3.82
CA ALA A 46 -17.84 5.77 4.13
C ALA A 46 -17.66 6.61 2.85
N ALA A 47 -16.83 6.18 1.91
CA ALA A 47 -16.60 6.87 0.64
C ALA A 47 -17.87 6.89 -0.23
N GLN A 48 -18.62 5.79 -0.30
CA GLN A 48 -19.90 5.70 -1.01
C GLN A 48 -20.97 6.59 -0.37
N THR A 49 -21.01 6.66 0.96
CA THR A 49 -21.92 7.57 1.68
C THR A 49 -21.55 9.02 1.41
N PHE A 50 -20.25 9.35 1.42
CA PHE A 50 -19.76 10.70 1.16
C PHE A 50 -20.02 11.17 -0.27
N LEU A 51 -20.01 10.26 -1.26
CA LEU A 51 -20.31 10.56 -2.67
C LEU A 51 -21.63 11.32 -2.85
N GLN A 52 -22.64 11.04 -2.03
CA GLN A 52 -23.94 11.70 -2.10
C GLN A 52 -23.86 13.21 -1.80
N ASN A 53 -22.87 13.62 -1.02
CA ASN A 53 -22.63 15.01 -0.62
C ASN A 53 -21.73 15.77 -1.60
N LEU A 54 -21.17 15.10 -2.61
CA LEU A 54 -20.27 15.73 -3.56
C LEU A 54 -21.02 16.47 -4.68
N PRO A 55 -20.51 17.63 -5.13
CA PRO A 55 -20.97 18.28 -6.34
C PRO A 55 -20.87 17.34 -7.55
N SER A 56 -21.81 17.41 -8.49
CA SER A 56 -21.85 16.53 -9.67
C SER A 56 -20.56 16.52 -10.48
N SER A 57 -19.81 17.63 -10.50
CA SER A 57 -18.52 17.74 -11.18
C SER A 57 -17.41 16.89 -10.56
N GLN A 58 -17.48 16.59 -9.26
CA GLN A 58 -16.46 15.82 -8.54
C GLN A 58 -16.78 14.32 -8.45
N ARG A 59 -18.04 13.94 -8.68
CA ARG A 59 -18.51 12.56 -8.57
C ARG A 59 -17.74 11.57 -9.47
N PRO A 60 -17.41 11.88 -10.75
CA PRO A 60 -16.67 10.95 -11.59
C PRO A 60 -15.29 10.58 -11.03
N ALA A 61 -14.50 11.58 -10.63
CA ALA A 61 -13.19 11.35 -10.02
C ALA A 61 -13.30 10.56 -8.70
N TRP A 62 -14.34 10.84 -7.90
CA TRP A 62 -14.61 10.09 -6.67
C TRP A 62 -14.96 8.63 -6.93
N MET A 63 -15.74 8.34 -7.97
CA MET A 63 -16.06 6.96 -8.37
C MET A 63 -14.81 6.18 -8.81
N HIS A 64 -13.86 6.81 -9.50
CA HIS A 64 -12.58 6.16 -9.81
C HIS A 64 -11.78 5.83 -8.53
N MET A 65 -11.83 6.70 -7.52
CA MET A 65 -11.21 6.41 -6.21
C MET A 65 -11.92 5.27 -5.47
N ILE A 66 -13.24 5.18 -5.52
CA ILE A 66 -14.00 4.04 -4.97
C ILE A 66 -13.59 2.74 -5.67
N LYS A 67 -13.54 2.73 -7.01
CA LYS A 67 -13.06 1.57 -7.80
C LYS A 67 -11.65 1.14 -7.39
N MET A 68 -10.75 2.10 -7.16
CA MET A 68 -9.40 1.84 -6.67
C MET A 68 -9.41 1.20 -5.27
N MET A 69 -10.21 1.75 -4.34
CA MET A 69 -10.35 1.21 -2.98
C MET A 69 -10.93 -0.22 -3.00
N GLU A 70 -11.89 -0.50 -3.87
CA GLU A 70 -12.45 -1.85 -4.05
C GLU A 70 -11.42 -2.86 -4.56
N LEU A 71 -10.52 -2.45 -5.45
CA LEU A 71 -9.40 -3.29 -5.88
C LEU A 71 -8.44 -3.56 -4.72
N ALA A 72 -8.08 -2.54 -3.93
CA ALA A 72 -7.22 -2.71 -2.75
C ALA A 72 -7.88 -3.64 -1.70
N ARG A 73 -9.19 -3.54 -1.48
CA ARG A 73 -9.95 -4.45 -0.61
C ARG A 73 -9.85 -5.90 -1.11
N ARG A 74 -10.03 -6.12 -2.42
CA ARG A 74 -9.92 -7.47 -3.01
C ARG A 74 -8.50 -8.02 -2.83
N ALA A 75 -7.48 -7.21 -3.07
CA ALA A 75 -6.07 -7.60 -2.88
C ALA A 75 -5.72 -7.90 -1.40
N ALA A 76 -6.39 -7.23 -0.46
CA ALA A 76 -6.25 -7.51 0.97
C ALA A 76 -6.92 -8.84 1.36
N GLU A 77 -7.97 -9.25 0.65
CA GLU A 77 -8.70 -10.50 0.88
C GLU A 77 -8.02 -11.69 0.20
N VAL A 78 -7.58 -11.54 -1.04
CA VAL A 78 -6.90 -12.58 -1.81
C VAL A 78 -5.76 -11.94 -2.60
N PRO A 79 -4.54 -12.52 -2.59
CA PRO A 79 -3.45 -12.06 -3.45
C PRO A 79 -3.90 -11.92 -4.91
N LEU A 80 -3.50 -10.85 -5.58
CA LEU A 80 -3.79 -10.67 -7.00
C LEU A 80 -2.90 -11.59 -7.83
N GLU A 81 -3.49 -12.26 -8.82
CA GLU A 81 -2.74 -13.04 -9.81
C GLU A 81 -2.25 -12.14 -10.96
N GLU A 82 -1.30 -12.64 -11.76
CA GLU A 82 -0.71 -11.90 -12.88
C GLU A 82 -1.80 -11.42 -13.85
N ALA A 83 -2.74 -12.31 -14.19
CA ALA A 83 -3.86 -12.00 -15.06
C ALA A 83 -4.79 -10.92 -14.49
N ASP A 84 -4.93 -10.83 -13.17
CA ASP A 84 -5.77 -9.80 -12.54
C ASP A 84 -5.10 -8.43 -12.58
N ILE A 85 -3.79 -8.36 -12.36
CA ILE A 85 -3.01 -7.12 -12.47
C ILE A 85 -2.97 -6.64 -13.92
N GLN A 86 -2.61 -7.53 -14.86
CA GLN A 86 -2.55 -7.20 -16.29
C GLN A 86 -3.90 -6.70 -16.78
N ARG A 87 -4.99 -7.40 -16.45
CA ARG A 87 -6.37 -7.00 -16.80
C ARG A 87 -6.76 -5.68 -16.14
N SER A 88 -6.35 -5.43 -14.91
CA SER A 88 -6.69 -4.19 -14.21
C SER A 88 -5.99 -2.98 -14.82
N LEU A 89 -4.71 -3.13 -15.18
CA LEU A 89 -3.91 -2.09 -15.82
C LEU A 89 -4.37 -1.82 -17.26
N SER A 90 -4.59 -2.86 -18.07
CA SER A 90 -5.00 -2.71 -19.47
C SER A 90 -6.38 -2.08 -19.63
N ASN A 91 -7.29 -2.33 -18.67
CA ASN A 91 -8.64 -1.77 -18.66
C ASN A 91 -8.76 -0.40 -17.97
N MET A 92 -7.65 0.19 -17.52
CA MET A 92 -7.69 1.54 -16.94
C MET A 92 -8.19 2.53 -17.99
N VAL A 93 -9.24 3.29 -17.69
CA VAL A 93 -9.67 4.40 -18.55
C VAL A 93 -9.04 5.72 -18.12
N LEU A 94 -9.19 6.77 -18.91
CA LEU A 94 -8.74 8.12 -18.52
C LEU A 94 -9.40 8.54 -17.19
N GLY A 95 -8.58 8.97 -16.25
CA GLY A 95 -8.95 9.32 -14.89
C GLY A 95 -8.88 8.16 -13.88
N ASP A 96 -8.65 6.92 -14.32
CA ASP A 96 -8.53 5.78 -13.41
C ASP A 96 -7.23 5.82 -12.60
N VAL A 97 -7.30 5.15 -11.44
CA VAL A 97 -6.18 4.92 -10.55
C VAL A 97 -6.14 3.44 -10.19
N PHE A 98 -5.00 2.81 -10.38
CA PHE A 98 -4.69 1.49 -9.86
C PHE A 98 -3.82 1.65 -8.62
N ALA A 99 -4.09 0.88 -7.57
CA ALA A 99 -3.28 0.87 -6.36
C ALA A 99 -3.03 -0.57 -5.92
N MET A 100 -1.79 -0.85 -5.53
CA MET A 100 -1.37 -2.15 -5.03
C MET A 100 -0.42 -1.96 -3.84
N HIS A 101 -0.72 -2.65 -2.75
CA HIS A 101 0.20 -2.85 -1.65
C HIS A 101 1.05 -4.08 -1.98
N ILE A 102 2.37 -3.89 -2.06
CA ILE A 102 3.37 -4.93 -2.33
C ILE A 102 3.95 -5.35 -1.00
N ARG A 103 3.32 -6.38 -0.41
CA ARG A 103 3.40 -6.72 1.01
C ARG A 103 4.80 -7.10 1.45
N ALA A 104 5.44 -8.02 0.71
CA ALA A 104 6.78 -8.49 1.06
C ALA A 104 7.87 -7.41 0.95
N GLN A 105 7.62 -6.31 0.20
CA GLN A 105 8.58 -5.22 0.04
C GLN A 105 8.21 -3.93 0.78
N ASN A 106 7.18 -3.91 1.66
CA ASN A 106 6.78 -2.70 2.39
C ASN A 106 6.60 -1.46 1.48
N ALA A 107 6.04 -1.68 0.30
CA ALA A 107 5.91 -0.64 -0.72
C ALA A 107 4.50 -0.61 -1.28
N ALA A 108 4.06 0.56 -1.71
CA ALA A 108 2.84 0.72 -2.48
C ALA A 108 3.17 1.29 -3.85
N LEU A 109 2.46 0.79 -4.85
CA LEU A 109 2.44 1.32 -6.20
C LEU A 109 1.07 1.93 -6.46
N ILE A 110 1.08 3.19 -6.91
CA ILE A 110 -0.08 3.85 -7.51
C ILE A 110 0.23 4.09 -8.98
N VAL A 111 -0.64 3.62 -9.86
CA VAL A 111 -0.61 3.95 -11.29
C VAL A 111 -1.79 4.87 -11.58
N ARG A 112 -1.51 6.07 -12.10
CA ARG A 112 -2.54 7.06 -12.50
C ARG A 112 -2.53 7.20 -14.00
N ARG A 113 -3.71 7.17 -14.60
CA ARG A 113 -3.91 7.52 -16.01
C ARG A 113 -4.67 8.85 -16.06
N PRO A 114 -4.01 10.02 -16.07
CA PRO A 114 -4.69 11.30 -15.89
C PRO A 114 -5.59 11.64 -17.09
N ALA A 115 -6.64 12.43 -16.85
CA ALA A 115 -7.69 12.68 -17.85
C ALA A 115 -7.28 13.60 -19.02
N ILE A 116 -6.16 14.32 -18.92
CA ILE A 116 -5.77 15.38 -19.87
C ILE A 116 -4.30 15.18 -20.35
N THR A 117 -3.79 13.95 -20.32
CA THR A 117 -2.36 13.69 -20.56
C THR A 117 -2.13 12.44 -21.39
N GLY A 118 -1.22 12.49 -22.37
CA GLY A 118 -0.78 11.31 -23.14
C GLY A 118 0.30 10.48 -22.43
N PHE A 119 0.21 10.41 -21.10
CA PHE A 119 1.16 9.67 -20.27
C PHE A 119 0.47 9.01 -19.08
N VAL A 120 1.13 7.98 -18.54
CA VAL A 120 0.71 7.26 -17.33
C VAL A 120 1.76 7.47 -16.24
N GLN A 121 1.32 7.79 -15.03
CA GLN A 121 2.20 8.07 -13.90
C GLN A 121 2.26 6.88 -12.95
N PHE A 122 3.47 6.48 -12.60
CA PHE A 122 3.80 5.48 -11.60
C PHE A 122 4.34 6.21 -10.38
N GLU A 123 3.67 6.08 -9.25
CA GLU A 123 3.99 6.71 -7.98
C GLU A 123 4.27 5.60 -6.95
N ILE A 124 5.42 5.67 -6.29
CA ILE A 124 5.87 4.63 -5.35
C ILE A 124 6.15 5.25 -4.00
N PHE A 125 5.79 4.54 -2.93
CA PHE A 125 6.14 4.95 -1.57
C PHE A 125 6.23 3.77 -0.60
N GLU A 126 6.96 4.01 0.50
CA GLU A 126 7.04 3.12 1.66
C GLU A 126 5.73 3.16 2.45
N VAL A 127 5.19 1.99 2.79
CA VAL A 127 3.86 1.91 3.42
C VAL A 127 3.96 2.05 4.93
N SER A 128 4.85 1.28 5.56
CA SER A 128 5.12 1.32 6.99
C SER A 128 6.52 1.84 7.25
N PRO A 129 6.69 2.87 8.11
CA PRO A 129 8.02 3.34 8.48
C PRO A 129 8.84 2.24 9.18
N LEU A 130 10.16 2.26 9.00
CA LEU A 130 11.10 1.40 9.73
C LEU A 130 10.89 1.49 11.25
N THR A 131 11.04 0.37 11.97
CA THR A 131 10.84 0.31 13.43
C THR A 131 11.78 1.29 14.15
N THR A 132 13.04 1.39 13.70
CA THR A 132 14.00 2.37 14.22
C THR A 132 13.51 3.83 14.11
N ALA A 133 12.86 4.20 13.01
CA ALA A 133 12.32 5.55 12.83
C ALA A 133 11.15 5.80 13.79
N VAL A 134 10.25 4.83 13.94
CA VAL A 134 9.12 4.91 14.89
C VAL A 134 9.63 5.07 16.32
N MET A 135 10.53 4.20 16.77
CA MET A 135 11.03 4.15 18.15
C MET A 135 11.91 5.36 18.52
N SER A 136 12.59 5.97 17.56
CA SER A 136 13.43 7.16 17.79
C SER A 136 12.67 8.48 17.68
N SER A 137 11.45 8.47 17.12
CA SER A 137 10.63 9.65 16.94
C SER A 137 10.14 10.20 18.28
N LYS A 138 10.38 11.49 18.52
CA LYS A 138 9.69 12.24 19.58
C LYS A 138 8.42 12.85 19.00
N GLY A 139 7.28 12.19 19.19
CA GLY A 139 5.99 12.62 18.67
C GLY A 139 5.64 11.95 17.34
N LYS A 140 5.25 12.73 16.32
CA LYS A 140 4.77 12.19 15.03
C LYS A 140 5.86 12.20 13.97
N LEU A 141 5.93 11.11 13.19
CA LEU A 141 6.80 11.00 12.01
C LEU A 141 6.31 11.93 10.91
N LEU A 142 7.23 12.56 10.18
CA LEU A 142 6.91 13.32 8.98
C LEU A 142 7.21 12.45 7.76
N CYS A 143 6.15 12.00 7.09
CA CYS A 143 6.25 11.16 5.90
C CYS A 143 5.72 11.94 4.70
N SER A 144 6.45 11.93 3.58
CA SER A 144 6.04 12.61 2.35
C SER A 144 5.76 11.61 1.25
N TYR A 145 4.61 11.78 0.58
CA TYR A 145 4.08 10.85 -0.40
C TYR A 145 3.69 11.56 -1.70
N PRO A 146 3.88 10.94 -2.88
CA PRO A 146 4.68 9.73 -3.08
C PRO A 146 6.19 10.03 -2.96
N GLY A 147 7.00 8.97 -2.90
CA GLY A 147 8.45 9.06 -3.00
C GLY A 147 8.86 9.28 -4.46
N PRO A 148 9.49 8.30 -5.14
CA PRO A 148 9.76 8.36 -6.56
C PRO A 148 8.47 8.37 -7.40
N ALA A 149 8.51 9.09 -8.52
CA ALA A 149 7.46 9.06 -9.53
C ALA A 149 8.06 9.04 -10.94
N ILE A 150 7.53 8.19 -11.82
CA ILE A 150 7.95 8.02 -13.22
C ILE A 150 6.72 8.21 -14.11
N GLN A 151 6.89 8.84 -15.26
CA GLN A 151 5.87 8.93 -16.30
C GLN A 151 6.30 8.12 -17.53
N LEU A 152 5.39 7.31 -18.04
CA LEU A 152 5.54 6.53 -19.27
C LEU A 152 4.61 7.11 -20.35
N SER A 153 4.96 6.90 -21.62
CA SER A 153 4.04 7.20 -22.72
C SER A 153 2.84 6.23 -22.70
N GLU A 154 1.71 6.66 -23.26
CA GLU A 154 0.56 5.78 -23.47
C GLU A 154 0.93 4.56 -24.31
N ASP A 155 1.71 4.74 -25.39
CA ASP A 155 2.13 3.65 -26.28
C ASP A 155 2.84 2.54 -25.49
N THR A 156 3.80 2.91 -24.63
CA THR A 156 4.51 1.97 -23.75
C THR A 156 3.55 1.30 -22.77
N PHE A 157 2.64 2.06 -22.15
CA PHE A 157 1.75 1.50 -21.14
C PHE A 157 0.69 0.57 -21.74
N THR A 158 0.29 0.79 -22.99
CA THR A 158 -0.66 -0.06 -23.71
C THR A 158 -0.02 -1.28 -24.38
N ASP A 159 1.32 -1.38 -24.37
CA ASP A 159 2.02 -2.56 -24.87
C ASP A 159 1.73 -3.78 -23.98
N GLU A 160 1.18 -4.83 -24.60
CA GLU A 160 0.71 -6.02 -23.89
C GLU A 160 1.87 -6.79 -23.23
N CYS A 161 3.02 -6.84 -23.89
CA CYS A 161 4.23 -7.52 -23.40
C CYS A 161 4.78 -6.79 -22.17
N PHE A 162 4.85 -5.45 -22.22
CA PHE A 162 5.24 -4.63 -21.08
C PHE A 162 4.31 -4.84 -19.87
N LEU A 163 2.99 -4.84 -20.08
CA LEU A 163 2.04 -5.04 -18.99
C LEU A 163 2.10 -6.45 -18.40
N GLN A 164 2.36 -7.47 -19.22
CA GLN A 164 2.56 -8.84 -18.77
C GLN A 164 3.80 -8.96 -17.87
N GLU A 165 4.96 -8.47 -18.33
CA GLU A 165 6.20 -8.52 -17.55
C GLU A 165 6.09 -7.69 -16.25
N LEU A 166 5.44 -6.52 -16.32
CA LEU A 166 5.16 -5.71 -15.14
C LEU A 166 4.26 -6.46 -14.14
N ALA A 167 3.19 -7.10 -14.62
CA ALA A 167 2.31 -7.88 -13.76
C ALA A 167 3.06 -9.04 -13.10
N SER A 168 3.85 -9.79 -13.86
CA SER A 168 4.65 -10.91 -13.36
C SER A 168 5.66 -10.45 -12.29
N PHE A 169 6.34 -9.32 -12.54
CA PHE A 169 7.24 -8.70 -11.57
C PHE A 169 6.51 -8.32 -10.27
N LEU A 170 5.33 -7.69 -10.36
CA LEU A 170 4.59 -7.22 -9.19
C LEU A 170 4.05 -8.37 -8.34
N VAL A 171 3.52 -9.44 -8.95
CA VAL A 171 3.09 -10.65 -8.22
C VAL A 171 4.27 -11.26 -7.47
N LYS A 172 5.42 -11.38 -8.15
CA LYS A 172 6.61 -11.96 -7.55
C LYS A 172 7.12 -11.12 -6.37
N MET A 173 7.21 -9.80 -6.54
CA MET A 173 7.66 -8.91 -5.46
C MET A 173 6.69 -8.87 -4.27
N ASP A 174 5.40 -9.11 -4.48
CA ASP A 174 4.39 -9.09 -3.42
C ASP A 174 4.51 -10.28 -2.45
N VAL A 175 5.03 -11.42 -2.92
CA VAL A 175 5.13 -12.68 -2.15
C VAL A 175 6.58 -13.04 -1.77
N ASP A 176 7.56 -12.78 -2.65
CA ASP A 176 8.94 -13.22 -2.42
C ASP A 176 9.59 -12.44 -1.28
N ILE A 177 10.04 -13.16 -0.25
CA ILE A 177 10.85 -12.59 0.83
C ILE A 177 12.30 -12.52 0.34
N LEU A 178 12.76 -11.31 0.05
CA LEU A 178 14.11 -11.04 -0.43
C LEU A 178 15.03 -10.62 0.74
N ASP A 179 16.30 -10.34 0.46
CA ASP A 179 17.29 -9.89 1.45
C ASP A 179 17.07 -8.42 1.91
N SER A 180 15.90 -7.85 1.61
CA SER A 180 15.41 -6.56 2.10
C SER A 180 14.93 -6.61 3.56
N ALA A 181 14.72 -7.81 4.12
CA ALA A 181 14.45 -8.02 5.54
C ALA A 181 15.74 -7.85 6.35
N SER A 182 15.71 -7.08 7.46
CA SER A 182 16.90 -6.92 8.29
C SER A 182 17.32 -8.27 8.88
N THR A 183 18.63 -8.45 9.08
CA THR A 183 19.19 -9.65 9.70
C THR A 183 19.88 -9.23 11.00
N SER A 184 19.63 -9.98 12.06
CA SER A 184 20.27 -9.77 13.36
C SER A 184 21.13 -10.98 13.70
N SER A 185 22.32 -10.76 14.26
CA SER A 185 23.13 -11.86 14.79
C SER A 185 22.67 -12.16 16.22
N LYS A 186 22.16 -13.36 16.46
CA LYS A 186 21.87 -13.86 17.81
C LYS A 186 22.68 -15.12 18.07
N ALA A 187 23.45 -15.13 19.16
CA ALA A 187 24.26 -16.29 19.57
C ALA A 187 25.16 -16.88 18.45
N GLY A 188 25.70 -16.03 17.57
CA GLY A 188 26.59 -16.45 16.48
C GLY A 188 25.89 -16.95 15.20
N SER A 189 24.56 -17.00 15.17
CA SER A 189 23.80 -17.29 13.94
C SER A 189 23.14 -16.02 13.40
N ILE A 190 23.10 -15.90 12.06
CA ILE A 190 22.36 -14.85 11.36
C ILE A 190 20.89 -15.27 11.36
N VAL A 191 20.06 -14.53 12.09
CA VAL A 191 18.62 -14.78 12.18
C VAL A 191 17.91 -13.63 11.47
N HIS A 192 17.00 -13.95 10.55
CA HIS A 192 16.10 -12.97 9.96
C HIS A 192 15.39 -12.22 11.09
N GLU A 193 15.58 -10.91 11.14
CA GLU A 193 14.98 -10.08 12.16
C GLU A 193 13.56 -9.77 11.70
N VAL A 194 12.66 -10.70 12.02
CA VAL A 194 11.20 -10.68 11.72
C VAL A 194 10.48 -9.45 12.33
N ARG A 195 11.23 -8.54 12.97
CA ARG A 195 10.74 -7.39 13.76
C ARG A 195 10.87 -6.05 13.03
N GLU A 196 11.63 -5.99 11.95
CA GLU A 196 11.75 -4.79 11.12
C GLU A 196 10.86 -4.87 9.89
N SER A 197 10.38 -3.71 9.46
CA SER A 197 9.72 -3.58 8.16
C SER A 197 10.74 -3.78 7.05
N ALA A 198 10.36 -4.48 5.98
CA ALA A 198 11.24 -4.66 4.83
C ALA A 198 11.64 -3.31 4.22
N HIS A 199 12.86 -3.19 3.70
CA HIS A 199 13.26 -2.00 2.98
C HIS A 199 12.58 -1.94 1.59
N PRO A 200 11.97 -0.81 1.17
CA PRO A 200 11.20 -0.73 -0.06
C PRO A 200 12.00 -0.74 -1.37
N ARG A 201 13.32 -1.00 -1.31
CA ARG A 201 14.29 -0.78 -2.42
C ARG A 201 13.94 -1.51 -3.70
N TYR A 202 13.34 -2.70 -3.62
CA TYR A 202 12.98 -3.46 -4.81
C TYR A 202 11.89 -2.77 -5.64
N ILE A 203 11.07 -1.94 -5.00
CA ILE A 203 10.06 -1.15 -5.69
C ILE A 203 10.56 0.29 -5.87
N SER A 204 11.06 0.93 -4.82
CA SER A 204 11.49 2.33 -4.86
C SER A 204 12.77 2.59 -5.67
N GLU A 205 13.60 1.57 -5.89
CA GLU A 205 14.87 1.70 -6.63
C GLU A 205 14.90 0.79 -7.85
N LEU A 206 14.69 -0.53 -7.70
CA LEU A 206 14.78 -1.46 -8.83
C LEU A 206 13.66 -1.24 -9.86
N LEU A 207 12.39 -1.30 -9.45
CA LEU A 207 11.28 -1.01 -10.37
C LEU A 207 11.39 0.40 -10.96
N VAL A 208 11.72 1.41 -10.14
CA VAL A 208 11.96 2.77 -10.63
C VAL A 208 13.07 2.82 -11.68
N GLY A 209 14.17 2.09 -11.47
CA GLY A 209 15.27 1.98 -12.42
C GLY A 209 14.84 1.35 -13.74
N ILE A 210 14.03 0.29 -13.70
CA ILE A 210 13.43 -0.35 -14.88
C ILE A 210 12.53 0.65 -15.62
N LEU A 211 11.58 1.28 -14.91
CA LEU A 211 10.63 2.23 -15.50
C LEU A 211 11.32 3.47 -16.10
N ARG A 212 12.46 3.89 -15.56
CA ARG A 212 13.28 4.96 -16.16
C ARG A 212 13.84 4.60 -17.54
N GLY A 213 14.05 3.32 -17.84
CA GLY A 213 14.44 2.88 -19.18
C GLY A 213 13.35 3.11 -20.23
N PHE A 214 12.09 3.16 -19.81
CA PHE A 214 10.92 3.31 -20.67
C PHE A 214 10.30 4.71 -20.64
N GLY A 215 10.77 5.59 -19.74
CA GLY A 215 10.14 6.87 -19.51
C GLY A 215 11.07 7.86 -18.83
N LYS A 216 10.50 8.74 -18.01
CA LYS A 216 11.27 9.79 -17.35
C LYS A 216 10.70 10.10 -15.96
N PRO A 217 11.48 10.71 -15.06
CA PRO A 217 10.95 11.22 -13.80
C PRO A 217 9.71 12.11 -14.01
N ALA A 218 8.71 11.92 -13.16
CA ALA A 218 7.52 12.74 -13.11
C ALA A 218 7.65 13.79 -11.99
N VAL A 219 7.24 15.02 -12.30
CA VAL A 219 7.01 16.05 -11.29
C VAL A 219 5.58 15.87 -10.80
N VAL A 220 5.43 15.61 -9.50
CA VAL A 220 4.16 15.32 -8.86
C VAL A 220 4.02 16.13 -7.58
N ASP A 221 2.79 16.50 -7.26
CA ASP A 221 2.47 17.13 -5.98
C ASP A 221 2.64 16.12 -4.85
N ARG A 222 3.37 16.53 -3.81
CA ARG A 222 3.63 15.69 -2.64
C ARG A 222 2.85 16.16 -1.45
N ILE A 223 2.27 15.20 -0.74
CA ILE A 223 1.55 15.41 0.50
C ILE A 223 2.46 14.97 1.64
N THR A 224 2.77 15.89 2.56
CA THR A 224 3.46 15.59 3.80
C THR A 224 2.43 15.34 4.90
N LYS A 225 2.48 14.15 5.50
CA LYS A 225 1.61 13.73 6.60
C LYS A 225 2.41 13.61 7.90
N ARG A 226 1.78 13.96 9.01
CA ARG A 226 2.24 13.61 10.37
C ARG A 226 1.64 12.24 10.73
N ILE A 227 2.47 11.21 10.73
CA ILE A 227 2.06 9.84 11.01
C ILE A 227 2.32 9.51 12.48
N GLY A 228 1.30 8.96 13.14
CA GLY A 228 1.44 8.26 14.40
C GLY A 228 1.47 6.77 14.12
N ASP A 229 2.54 6.11 14.55
CA ASP A 229 2.73 4.67 14.55
C ASP A 229 3.38 4.30 15.89
N GLU A 230 3.18 3.06 16.33
CA GLU A 230 3.70 2.54 17.59
C GLU A 230 4.25 1.14 17.35
N VAL A 231 5.37 0.82 17.99
CA VAL A 231 5.92 -0.55 18.01
C VAL A 231 5.78 -1.08 19.42
N LEU A 232 4.68 -1.78 19.67
CA LEU A 232 4.31 -2.25 21.00
C LEU A 232 4.61 -3.73 21.15
N TRP A 233 5.35 -4.06 22.19
CA TRP A 233 5.84 -5.41 22.40
C TRP A 233 5.90 -5.75 23.88
N ASN A 234 5.22 -6.82 24.26
CA ASN A 234 5.34 -7.42 25.58
C ASN A 234 5.31 -8.95 25.43
N ASP A 235 6.47 -9.59 25.58
CA ASP A 235 6.66 -11.05 25.51
C ASP A 235 5.94 -11.73 24.32
N ALA A 236 6.12 -11.17 23.12
CA ALA A 236 5.46 -11.63 21.89
C ALA A 236 6.46 -12.04 20.79
N TYR A 237 5.99 -12.81 19.80
CA TYR A 237 6.83 -13.16 18.64
C TYR A 237 7.08 -11.95 17.71
N LYS A 238 6.01 -11.25 17.34
CA LYS A 238 6.02 -9.99 16.56
C LYS A 238 5.38 -8.86 17.38
N PRO A 239 5.93 -7.63 17.34
CA PRO A 239 5.28 -6.47 17.95
C PRO A 239 3.94 -6.19 17.28
N TRP A 240 3.00 -5.60 18.02
CA TRP A 240 1.87 -4.94 17.39
C TRP A 240 2.34 -3.68 16.65
N ARG A 241 1.82 -3.49 15.44
CA ARG A 241 2.03 -2.32 14.58
C ARG A 241 0.68 -1.88 14.03
N ARG A 242 0.59 -0.59 13.68
CA ARG A 242 -0.59 -0.09 12.96
C ARG A 242 -0.71 -0.78 11.60
N SER A 243 -1.95 -0.98 11.12
CA SER A 243 -2.22 -1.52 9.79
C SER A 243 -1.55 -0.64 8.72
N PRO A 244 -0.85 -1.25 7.74
CA PRO A 244 -0.34 -0.55 6.57
C PRO A 244 -1.44 -0.13 5.57
N LEU A 245 -2.63 -0.74 5.67
CA LEU A 245 -3.81 -0.51 4.84
C LEU A 245 -4.84 0.39 5.53
#